data_AF-A0A926UVU9-F1
#
_entry.id   AF-A0A926UVU9-F1
#
_cell.length_a   1.000
_cell.length_b   1.000
_cell.length_c   1.000
_cell.angle_alpha   90.00
_cell.angle_beta   90.00
_cell.angle_gamma   90.00
#
_symmetry.space_group_name_H-M   'P 1'
#
loop_
_entity.id
_entity.type
_entity.pdbx_description
1 polymer ?
#
loop_
_entity_poly.entity_id
_entity_poly.type
_entity_poly.pdbx_seq_one_letter_code
_entity_poly.pdbx_strand_id
1 'polypeptide(L)'
;MSTQTSIFDSQTELKQIFQIITKKIVGETCHQIDFSYGDELQLDFGEMRAYSHPKLAHLTKGSWQLSTRATGWLLKHNNKVLISDIDNYNRVEQEMFPFAWNFIESKTQVLETAKQLEQKKLNDLVIDDISMGLTLFFEDNYQFIVKPDSQDDSGLAYWELIMPNEQVLIVGPKLFWEYKSIH
;
A
#
# COMPACT_ATOMS: atom_id res chain seq x y z
N MET A 1 25.08 -4.50 32.45
CA MET A 1 23.78 -5.18 32.44
C MET A 1 23.16 -4.90 31.08
N SER A 2 23.08 -5.92 30.21
CA SER A 2 22.41 -5.77 28.91
C SER A 2 20.91 -5.82 29.14
N THR A 3 20.22 -4.70 28.94
CA THR A 3 18.76 -4.66 28.84
C THR A 3 18.37 -5.47 27.62
N GLN A 4 17.93 -6.70 27.87
CA GLN A 4 17.21 -7.52 26.91
C GLN A 4 15.81 -6.89 26.82
N THR A 5 15.69 -5.78 26.08
CA THR A 5 14.40 -5.23 25.68
C THR A 5 13.68 -6.37 24.97
N SER A 6 12.59 -6.87 25.56
CA SER A 6 11.96 -8.08 25.05
C SER A 6 11.40 -7.80 23.65
N ILE A 7 11.53 -8.76 22.74
CA ILE A 7 11.02 -8.64 21.36
C ILE A 7 9.53 -8.26 21.37
N PHE A 8 8.77 -8.72 22.37
CA PHE A 8 7.36 -8.39 22.58
C PHE A 8 7.10 -6.92 22.90
N ASP A 9 7.97 -6.28 23.69
CA ASP A 9 7.86 -4.84 23.99
C ASP A 9 8.10 -4.03 22.71
N SER A 10 9.11 -4.43 21.92
CA SER A 10 9.42 -3.74 20.66
C SER A 10 8.32 -3.87 19.59
N GLN A 11 7.66 -5.02 19.48
CA GLN A 11 6.55 -5.21 18.53
C GLN A 11 5.31 -4.41 18.93
N THR A 12 5.00 -4.39 20.23
CA THR A 12 3.88 -3.61 20.77
C THR A 12 4.10 -2.11 20.55
N GLU A 13 5.34 -1.63 20.74
CA GLU A 13 5.73 -0.24 20.47
C GLU A 13 5.63 0.11 18.98
N LEU A 14 6.09 -0.76 18.09
CA LEU A 14 5.99 -0.56 16.64
C LEU A 14 4.54 -0.43 16.17
N LYS A 15 3.66 -1.32 16.65
CA LYS A 15 2.23 -1.27 16.34
C LYS A 15 1.62 0.05 16.80
N GLN A 16 1.98 0.55 17.99
CA GLN A 16 1.51 1.84 18.49
C GLN A 16 2.03 3.01 17.64
N ILE A 17 3.30 3.00 17.27
CA ILE A 17 3.91 4.04 16.40
C ILE A 17 3.17 4.10 15.06
N PHE A 18 3.00 2.95 14.40
CA PHE A 18 2.28 2.88 13.14
C PHE A 18 0.84 3.36 13.28
N GLN A 19 0.12 2.91 14.31
CA GLN A 19 -1.22 3.42 14.59
C GLN A 19 -1.26 4.94 14.76
N ILE A 20 -0.29 5.54 15.47
CA ILE A 20 -0.24 7.00 15.66
C ILE A 20 -0.02 7.72 14.32
N ILE A 21 0.87 7.19 13.47
CA ILE A 21 1.19 7.78 12.17
C ILE A 21 0.00 7.64 11.20
N THR A 22 -0.57 6.45 11.09
CA THR A 22 -1.57 6.13 10.06
C THR A 22 -3.01 6.45 10.44
N LYS A 23 -3.33 6.61 11.72
CA LYS A 23 -4.71 6.96 12.14
C LYS A 23 -5.22 8.26 11.51
N LYS A 24 -4.33 9.16 11.11
CA LYS A 24 -4.70 10.45 10.50
C LYS A 24 -5.18 10.34 9.04
N ILE A 25 -4.84 9.27 8.31
CA ILE A 25 -5.39 9.03 6.97
C ILE A 25 -6.78 8.36 7.04
N VAL A 26 -7.09 7.70 8.16
CA VAL A 26 -8.40 7.07 8.34
C VAL A 26 -9.49 8.13 8.34
N GLY A 27 -10.48 7.92 7.49
CA GLY A 27 -11.57 8.83 7.24
C GLY A 27 -11.38 9.74 6.03
N GLU A 28 -10.21 9.73 5.40
CA GLU A 28 -10.00 10.41 4.12
C GLU A 28 -10.61 9.62 2.96
N THR A 29 -11.03 10.33 1.93
CA THR A 29 -11.51 9.74 0.67
C THR A 29 -10.34 9.45 -0.26
N CYS A 30 -10.31 8.27 -0.87
CA CYS A 30 -9.40 8.00 -1.99
C CYS A 30 -9.94 8.71 -3.23
N HIS A 31 -9.22 9.70 -3.74
CA HIS A 31 -9.69 10.54 -4.84
C HIS A 31 -9.19 10.08 -6.20
N GLN A 32 -8.00 9.49 -6.23
CA GLN A 32 -7.34 9.11 -7.46
C GLN A 32 -6.51 7.85 -7.23
N ILE A 33 -6.58 6.96 -8.21
CA ILE A 33 -5.68 5.81 -8.31
C ILE A 33 -5.01 5.83 -9.67
N ASP A 34 -3.69 5.68 -9.68
CA ASP A 34 -2.89 5.66 -10.88
C ASP A 34 -1.67 4.75 -10.73
N PHE A 35 -0.97 4.53 -11.84
CA PHE A 35 0.37 3.97 -11.82
C PHE A 35 1.38 5.11 -11.85
N SER A 36 2.30 5.07 -10.89
CA SER A 36 3.45 5.95 -10.83
C SER A 36 4.64 5.35 -11.60
N TYR A 37 5.81 5.97 -11.47
CA TYR A 37 7.02 5.51 -12.16
C TYR A 37 7.38 4.08 -11.74
N GLY A 38 7.74 3.22 -12.70
CA GLY A 38 8.03 1.82 -12.43
C GLY A 38 6.79 0.93 -12.32
N ASP A 39 5.63 1.40 -12.80
CA ASP A 39 4.35 0.67 -12.78
C ASP A 39 3.85 0.36 -11.36
N GLU A 40 4.24 1.21 -10.40
CA GLU A 40 3.86 1.13 -9.00
C GLU A 40 2.48 1.75 -8.78
N LEU A 41 1.54 0.99 -8.20
CA LEU A 41 0.21 1.50 -7.91
C LEU A 41 0.27 2.57 -6.82
N GLN A 42 -0.33 3.72 -7.09
CA GLN A 42 -0.42 4.86 -6.18
C GLN A 42 -1.88 5.17 -5.89
N LEU A 43 -2.19 5.38 -4.61
CA LEU A 43 -3.50 5.80 -4.11
C LEU A 43 -3.34 7.16 -3.44
N ASP A 44 -4.10 8.14 -3.92
CA ASP A 44 -4.10 9.52 -3.43
C ASP A 44 -5.34 9.78 -2.57
N PHE A 45 -5.13 10.35 -1.37
CA PHE A 45 -6.20 10.64 -0.40
C PHE A 45 -6.19 12.08 0.10
N GLY A 46 -7.36 12.50 0.58
CA GLY A 46 -7.59 13.81 1.18
C GLY A 46 -7.52 14.95 0.17
N GLU A 47 -7.09 16.13 0.60
CA GLU A 47 -7.10 17.32 -0.27
C GLU A 47 -6.20 17.12 -1.50
N MET A 48 -6.78 17.22 -2.70
CA MET A 48 -6.04 17.16 -3.95
C MET A 48 -5.38 18.51 -4.25
N ARG A 49 -4.07 18.51 -4.50
CA ARG A 49 -3.28 19.70 -4.80
C ARG A 49 -2.40 19.49 -6.03
N ALA A 50 -2.14 20.55 -6.77
CA ALA A 50 -1.18 20.50 -7.87
C ALA A 50 0.24 20.23 -7.34
N TYR A 51 1.08 19.56 -8.14
CA TYR A 51 2.49 19.41 -7.79
C TYR A 51 3.21 20.77 -7.78
N SER A 52 4.08 20.97 -6.79
CA SER A 52 4.87 22.22 -6.64
C SER A 52 5.87 22.43 -7.78
N HIS A 53 6.34 21.35 -8.42
CA HIS A 53 7.32 21.44 -9.49
C HIS A 53 6.66 21.95 -10.79
N PRO A 54 7.18 23.02 -11.45
CA PRO A 54 6.52 23.65 -12.59
C PRO A 54 6.16 22.71 -13.75
N LYS A 55 7.03 21.72 -14.04
CA LYS A 55 6.78 20.72 -15.10
C LYS A 55 5.61 19.77 -14.80
N LEU A 56 5.24 19.62 -13.53
CA LEU A 56 4.20 18.70 -13.07
C LEU A 56 2.96 19.46 -12.56
N ALA A 57 2.93 20.79 -12.67
CA ALA A 57 1.82 21.62 -12.13
C ALA A 57 0.45 21.33 -12.78
N HIS A 58 0.42 20.63 -13.92
CA HIS A 58 -0.80 20.15 -14.56
C HIS A 58 -1.33 18.83 -13.99
N LEU A 59 -0.55 18.16 -13.14
CA LEU A 59 -0.92 16.96 -12.42
C LEU A 59 -1.31 17.31 -10.98
N THR A 60 -2.16 16.47 -10.39
CA THR A 60 -2.59 16.58 -9.00
C THR A 60 -2.11 15.39 -8.19
N LYS A 61 -1.95 15.60 -6.88
CA LYS A 61 -1.70 14.58 -5.88
C LYS A 61 -2.56 14.80 -4.65
N GLY A 62 -2.82 13.72 -3.91
CA GLY A 62 -3.44 13.79 -2.61
C GLY A 62 -2.50 14.39 -1.57
N SER A 63 -3.09 14.97 -0.53
CA SER A 63 -2.38 15.34 0.71
C SER A 63 -1.73 14.13 1.39
N TRP A 64 -2.30 12.94 1.18
CA TRP A 64 -1.69 11.66 1.49
C TRP A 64 -1.50 10.87 0.21
N GLN A 65 -0.34 10.21 0.05
CA GLN A 65 -0.08 9.33 -1.08
C GLN A 65 0.47 8.00 -0.56
N LEU A 66 -0.20 6.91 -0.92
CA LEU A 66 0.28 5.56 -0.63
C LEU A 66 0.74 4.92 -1.94
N SER A 67 1.98 4.48 -2.00
CA SER A 67 2.53 3.78 -3.16
C SER A 67 2.93 2.36 -2.80
N THR A 68 2.55 1.39 -3.64
CA THR A 68 3.06 0.01 -3.56
C THR A 68 4.39 -0.06 -4.29
N ARG A 69 5.44 -0.53 -3.64
CA ARG A 69 6.81 -0.54 -4.16
C ARG A 69 7.22 -1.97 -4.44
N ALA A 70 7.33 -2.35 -5.71
CA ALA A 70 7.73 -3.70 -6.17
C ALA A 70 7.13 -4.89 -5.39
N THR A 71 5.94 -4.71 -4.81
CA THR A 71 5.34 -5.66 -3.86
C THR A 71 3.97 -6.06 -4.34
N GLY A 72 3.72 -7.37 -4.34
CA GLY A 72 2.44 -7.92 -4.74
C GLY A 72 1.29 -7.35 -3.90
N TRP A 73 0.21 -7.01 -4.58
CA TRP A 73 -1.00 -6.50 -3.95
C TRP A 73 -2.23 -7.18 -4.53
N LEU A 74 -3.36 -7.06 -3.83
CA LEU A 74 -4.65 -7.52 -4.33
C LEU A 74 -5.77 -6.60 -3.83
N LEU A 75 -6.85 -6.57 -4.60
CA LEU A 75 -8.10 -5.90 -4.25
C LEU A 75 -9.19 -6.94 -4.00
N LYS A 76 -9.95 -6.76 -2.93
CA LYS A 76 -11.15 -7.55 -2.63
C LYS A 76 -12.38 -6.66 -2.50
N HIS A 77 -13.52 -7.26 -2.78
CA HIS A 77 -14.84 -6.72 -2.44
C HIS A 77 -15.70 -7.86 -1.88
N ASN A 78 -16.28 -7.66 -0.69
CA ASN A 78 -17.04 -8.70 0.02
C ASN A 78 -16.27 -10.03 0.13
N ASN A 79 -14.99 -9.96 0.50
CA ASN A 79 -14.04 -11.08 0.60
C ASN A 79 -13.74 -11.85 -0.69
N LYS A 80 -14.28 -11.43 -1.85
CA LYS A 80 -13.92 -11.98 -3.16
C LYS A 80 -12.78 -11.16 -3.74
N VAL A 81 -11.75 -11.84 -4.24
CA VAL A 81 -10.65 -11.19 -4.96
C VAL A 81 -11.21 -10.66 -6.29
N LEU A 82 -11.04 -9.37 -6.52
CA LEU A 82 -11.37 -8.73 -7.79
C LEU A 82 -10.16 -8.75 -8.72
N ILE A 83 -8.98 -8.47 -8.16
CA ILE A 83 -7.71 -8.45 -8.87
C ILE A 83 -6.56 -8.76 -7.92
N SER A 84 -5.50 -9.36 -8.45
CA SER A 84 -4.29 -9.74 -7.73
C SER A 84 -3.08 -9.56 -8.64
N ASP A 85 -2.17 -8.68 -8.26
CA ASP A 85 -0.89 -8.49 -8.96
C ASP A 85 0.07 -9.66 -8.70
N ILE A 86 -0.16 -10.41 -7.61
CA ILE A 86 0.54 -11.65 -7.29
C ILE A 86 0.32 -12.71 -8.39
N ASP A 87 -0.85 -12.70 -9.03
CA ASP A 87 -1.17 -13.63 -10.12
C ASP A 87 -0.61 -13.16 -11.48
N ASN A 88 -0.21 -11.88 -11.61
CA ASN A 88 0.41 -11.35 -12.83
C ASN A 88 1.92 -11.63 -12.90
N TYR A 89 2.62 -11.72 -11.76
CA TYR A 89 4.07 -11.96 -11.71
C TYR A 89 4.46 -13.42 -11.41
N ASN A 90 3.62 -14.23 -10.77
CA ASN A 90 3.87 -15.65 -10.56
C ASN A 90 3.61 -16.49 -11.83
N ARG A 91 4.37 -16.20 -12.88
CA ARG A 91 4.66 -17.18 -13.93
C ARG A 91 5.79 -18.08 -13.44
N VAL A 92 5.46 -19.36 -13.34
CA VAL A 92 6.28 -20.55 -13.09
C VAL A 92 6.16 -21.08 -11.65
N GLU A 93 5.50 -22.23 -11.56
CA GLU A 93 5.48 -23.22 -10.46
C GLU A 93 4.62 -22.91 -9.22
N GLN A 94 3.34 -23.30 -9.22
CA GLN A 94 2.93 -24.64 -8.75
C GLN A 94 1.40 -24.82 -8.76
N GLU A 95 1.06 -26.08 -8.93
CA GLU A 95 -0.25 -26.70 -9.06
C GLU A 95 -1.18 -26.36 -7.87
N MET A 96 -2.44 -25.98 -8.16
CA MET A 96 -3.67 -26.36 -7.42
C MET A 96 -4.78 -25.29 -7.50
N PHE A 97 -5.23 -24.85 -8.67
CA PHE A 97 -6.60 -24.31 -8.84
C PHE A 97 -7.09 -24.52 -10.29
N PRO A 98 -8.03 -25.44 -10.59
CA PRO A 98 -8.38 -25.81 -11.97
C PRO A 98 -9.29 -24.82 -12.74
N PHE A 99 -9.67 -23.67 -12.16
CA PHE A 99 -10.73 -22.82 -12.74
C PHE A 99 -10.43 -21.32 -12.87
N ALA A 100 -9.21 -20.85 -12.57
CA ALA A 100 -8.88 -19.41 -12.59
C ALA A 100 -7.85 -18.98 -13.66
N TRP A 101 -7.41 -19.88 -14.55
CA TRP A 101 -6.27 -19.63 -15.42
C TRP A 101 -6.67 -19.22 -16.83
N ASN A 102 -7.20 -18.00 -17.04
CA ASN A 102 -7.33 -17.45 -18.41
C ASN A 102 -7.62 -15.95 -18.51
N PHE A 103 -7.13 -15.10 -17.61
CA PHE A 103 -7.15 -13.66 -17.85
C PHE A 103 -5.79 -13.04 -17.49
N ILE A 104 -4.98 -12.79 -18.52
CA ILE A 104 -3.96 -11.75 -18.43
C ILE A 104 -4.74 -10.45 -18.49
N GLU A 105 -5.02 -9.85 -17.35
CA GLU A 105 -5.64 -8.54 -17.33
C GLU A 105 -4.63 -7.51 -17.83
N SER A 106 -5.02 -6.75 -18.85
CA SER A 106 -4.20 -5.63 -19.32
C SER A 106 -4.02 -4.60 -18.20
N LYS A 107 -2.90 -3.88 -18.17
CA LYS A 107 -2.65 -2.77 -17.22
C LYS A 107 -3.83 -1.79 -17.12
N THR A 108 -4.53 -1.54 -18.23
CA THR A 108 -5.73 -0.70 -18.27
C THR A 108 -6.88 -1.31 -17.45
N GLN A 109 -7.17 -2.61 -17.62
CA GLN A 109 -8.21 -3.31 -16.86
C GLN A 109 -7.87 -3.38 -15.37
N VAL A 110 -6.58 -3.60 -15.06
CA VAL A 110 -6.07 -3.55 -13.68
C VAL A 110 -6.36 -2.20 -13.04
N LEU A 111 -6.03 -1.12 -13.74
CA LEU A 111 -6.27 0.24 -13.26
C LEU A 111 -7.76 0.54 -13.14
N GLU A 112 -8.57 0.19 -14.14
CA GLU A 112 -10.04 0.40 -14.11
C GLU A 112 -10.69 -0.34 -12.92
N THR A 113 -10.21 -1.55 -12.61
CA THR A 113 -10.68 -2.31 -11.44
C THR A 113 -10.22 -1.67 -10.14
N ALA A 114 -8.96 -1.24 -10.05
CA ALA A 114 -8.44 -0.53 -8.88
C ALA A 114 -9.20 0.78 -8.62
N LYS A 115 -9.54 1.53 -9.68
CA LYS A 115 -10.32 2.77 -9.63
C LYS A 115 -11.72 2.61 -9.03
N GLN A 116 -12.20 1.39 -8.82
CA GLN A 116 -13.41 1.18 -8.00
C GLN A 116 -13.25 1.69 -6.57
N LEU A 117 -12.03 1.89 -6.06
CA LEU A 117 -11.78 2.51 -4.75
C LEU A 117 -11.88 4.04 -4.78
N GLU A 118 -11.87 4.68 -5.97
CA GLU A 118 -12.03 6.13 -6.06
C GLU A 118 -13.40 6.55 -5.49
N GLN A 119 -13.42 7.69 -4.82
CA GLN A 119 -14.54 8.25 -4.06
C GLN A 119 -14.99 7.40 -2.86
N LYS A 120 -14.26 6.34 -2.49
CA LYS A 120 -14.52 5.59 -1.26
C LYS A 120 -13.71 6.14 -0.10
N LYS A 121 -14.35 6.23 1.06
CA LYS A 121 -13.69 6.58 2.31
C LYS A 121 -12.86 5.41 2.84
N LEU A 122 -11.67 5.70 3.35
CA LEU A 122 -10.87 4.75 4.10
C LEU A 122 -11.44 4.63 5.52
N ASN A 123 -11.99 3.47 5.86
CA ASN A 123 -12.57 3.17 7.16
C ASN A 123 -11.53 2.74 8.19
N ASP A 124 -10.50 2.01 7.75
CA ASP A 124 -9.43 1.54 8.61
C ASP A 124 -8.16 1.22 7.82
N LEU A 125 -7.03 1.20 8.50
CA LEU A 125 -5.73 0.84 7.97
C LEU A 125 -4.99 0.00 9.01
N VAL A 126 -4.68 -1.24 8.64
CA VAL A 126 -4.00 -2.20 9.50
C VAL A 126 -2.67 -2.58 8.90
N ILE A 127 -1.61 -2.47 9.69
CA ILE A 127 -0.28 -2.96 9.35
C ILE A 127 -0.04 -4.25 10.14
N ASP A 128 0.44 -5.27 9.43
CA ASP A 128 0.88 -6.52 10.02
C ASP A 128 2.33 -6.35 10.50
N ASP A 129 2.56 -6.46 11.80
CA ASP A 129 3.83 -6.19 12.46
C ASP A 129 4.89 -7.29 12.28
N ILE A 130 4.52 -8.40 11.62
CA ILE A 130 5.42 -9.52 11.32
C ILE A 130 5.86 -9.47 9.86
N SER A 131 4.89 -9.42 8.95
CA SER A 131 5.13 -9.41 7.50
C SER A 131 5.38 -8.01 6.95
N MET A 132 5.12 -6.95 7.73
CA MET A 132 5.12 -5.55 7.27
C MET A 132 4.10 -5.29 6.15
N GLY A 133 3.11 -6.18 6.01
CA GLY A 133 2.00 -6.02 5.08
C GLY A 133 1.03 -4.95 5.51
N LEU A 134 0.24 -4.47 4.55
CA LEU A 134 -0.71 -3.38 4.74
C LEU A 134 -2.08 -3.80 4.24
N THR A 135 -3.11 -3.61 5.05
CA THR A 135 -4.50 -3.75 4.62
C THR A 135 -5.27 -2.45 4.85
N LEU A 136 -5.81 -1.91 3.75
CA LEU A 136 -6.72 -0.79 3.75
C LEU A 136 -8.15 -1.32 3.69
N PHE A 137 -9.01 -0.84 4.58
CA PHE A 137 -10.43 -1.15 4.59
C PHE A 137 -11.21 0.08 4.14
N PHE A 138 -11.98 -0.06 3.07
CA PHE A 138 -12.78 1.02 2.49
C PHE A 138 -14.27 0.83 2.78
N GLU A 139 -15.06 1.84 2.46
CA GLU A 139 -16.51 1.71 2.35
C GLU A 139 -16.93 0.58 1.39
N ASP A 140 -18.17 0.12 1.56
CA ASP A 140 -18.76 -0.98 0.79
C ASP A 140 -17.98 -2.31 0.86
N ASN A 141 -17.26 -2.56 1.96
CA ASN A 141 -16.49 -3.79 2.19
C ASN A 141 -15.41 -4.04 1.13
N TYR A 142 -14.84 -2.97 0.58
CA TYR A 142 -13.63 -3.07 -0.24
C TYR A 142 -12.39 -3.20 0.65
N GLN A 143 -11.42 -3.99 0.21
CA GLN A 143 -10.12 -4.13 0.86
C GLN A 143 -9.01 -4.06 -0.17
N PHE A 144 -7.99 -3.27 0.11
CA PHE A 144 -6.74 -3.27 -0.65
C PHE A 144 -5.64 -3.83 0.23
N ILE A 145 -4.92 -4.85 -0.24
CA ILE A 145 -3.95 -5.59 0.56
C ILE A 145 -2.61 -5.60 -0.16
N VAL A 146 -1.58 -5.05 0.49
CA VAL A 146 -0.17 -5.20 0.10
C VAL A 146 0.38 -6.41 0.83
N LYS A 147 0.94 -7.36 0.09
CA LYS A 147 1.48 -8.63 0.60
C LYS A 147 2.96 -8.73 0.28
N PRO A 148 3.82 -8.30 1.21
CA PRO A 148 5.26 -8.53 1.12
C PRO A 148 5.62 -10.01 1.00
N ASP A 149 6.68 -10.29 0.25
CA ASP A 149 7.32 -11.60 0.27
C ASP A 149 8.28 -11.68 1.46
N SER A 150 8.05 -12.67 2.32
CA SER A 150 8.90 -12.98 3.48
C SER A 150 10.35 -13.30 3.13
N GLN A 151 10.63 -13.72 1.89
CA GLN A 151 11.97 -14.02 1.39
C GLN A 151 12.63 -12.85 0.67
N ASP A 152 11.93 -11.72 0.50
CA ASP A 152 12.49 -10.56 -0.19
C ASP A 152 13.72 -10.01 0.56
N ASP A 153 14.85 -10.00 -0.14
CA ASP A 153 16.12 -9.45 0.31
C ASP A 153 16.63 -8.29 -0.56
N SER A 154 15.80 -7.81 -1.50
CA SER A 154 16.12 -6.73 -2.45
C SER A 154 16.53 -5.43 -1.77
N GLY A 155 16.09 -5.23 -0.53
CA GLY A 155 16.25 -3.97 0.21
C GLY A 155 15.35 -2.85 -0.30
N LEU A 156 14.42 -3.14 -1.21
CA LEU A 156 13.41 -2.20 -1.66
C LEU A 156 12.33 -2.03 -0.60
N ALA A 157 11.71 -0.86 -0.56
CA ALA A 157 10.52 -0.67 0.25
C ALA A 157 9.39 -1.58 -0.27
N TYR A 158 8.50 -2.01 0.62
CA TYR A 158 7.24 -2.66 0.26
C TYR A 158 6.16 -1.65 -0.08
N TRP A 159 6.08 -0.58 0.71
CA TRP A 159 5.15 0.52 0.50
C TRP A 159 5.68 1.80 1.15
N GLU A 160 5.22 2.92 0.62
CA GLU A 160 5.58 4.26 1.09
C GLU A 160 4.30 5.07 1.33
N LEU A 161 4.24 5.78 2.46
CA LEU A 161 3.15 6.69 2.80
C LEU A 161 3.69 8.12 2.94
N ILE A 162 3.39 8.96 1.95
CA ILE A 162 3.65 10.40 2.00
C ILE A 162 2.51 11.08 2.76
N MET A 163 2.87 11.99 3.66
CA MET A 163 1.97 12.69 4.56
C MET A 163 1.82 14.18 4.19
N PRO A 164 0.76 14.86 4.67
CA PRO A 164 0.50 16.26 4.33
C PRO A 164 1.60 17.25 4.75
N ASN A 165 2.42 16.87 5.72
CA ASN A 165 3.54 17.66 6.24
C ASN A 165 4.88 17.31 5.59
N GLU A 166 4.85 16.71 4.39
CA GLU A 166 6.04 16.34 3.60
C GLU A 166 6.98 15.37 4.33
N GLN A 167 6.41 14.56 5.22
CA GLN A 167 7.07 13.42 5.81
C GLN A 167 6.70 12.16 5.03
N VAL A 168 7.59 11.17 5.03
CA VAL A 168 7.36 9.87 4.42
C VAL A 168 7.63 8.77 5.44
N LEU A 169 6.70 7.81 5.52
CA LEU A 169 6.90 6.53 6.17
C LEU A 169 7.22 5.51 5.08
N ILE A 170 8.41 4.91 5.17
CA ILE A 170 8.88 3.86 4.27
C ILE A 170 8.92 2.57 5.06
N VAL A 171 8.34 1.50 4.54
CA VAL A 171 8.32 0.19 5.19
C VAL A 171 8.82 -0.87 4.22
N GLY A 172 9.68 -1.78 4.66
CA GLY A 172 10.36 -2.75 3.81
C GLY A 172 10.78 -4.04 4.54
N PRO A 173 11.62 -4.87 3.91
CA PRO A 173 11.98 -6.20 4.40
C PRO A 173 12.72 -6.17 5.73
N LYS A 174 12.72 -7.32 6.42
CA LYS A 174 13.46 -7.54 7.69
C LYS A 174 13.05 -6.55 8.80
N LEU A 175 11.76 -6.22 8.87
CA LEU A 175 11.18 -5.25 9.81
C LEU A 175 11.78 -3.84 9.68
N PHE A 176 12.32 -3.52 8.50
CA PHE A 176 12.83 -2.19 8.21
C PHE A 176 11.68 -1.19 8.08
N TRP A 177 11.82 -0.05 8.73
CA TRP A 177 11.00 1.11 8.48
C TRP A 177 11.80 2.38 8.74
N GLU A 178 11.44 3.45 8.04
CA GLU A 178 12.04 4.76 8.17
C GLU A 178 10.95 5.83 8.17
N TYR A 179 11.12 6.85 9.01
CA TYR A 179 10.27 8.03 9.04
C TYR A 179 11.15 9.27 8.87
N LYS A 180 11.01 9.98 7.75
CA LYS A 180 11.87 11.13 7.44
C LYS A 180 11.13 12.27 6.75
N SER A 181 11.74 13.44 6.79
CA SER A 181 11.39 14.59 5.95
C SER A 181 11.80 14.32 4.50
N ILE A 182 11.00 14.78 3.55
CA ILE A 182 11.34 14.77 2.11
C ILE A 182 12.37 15.87 1.77
N HIS A 183 12.56 16.85 2.67
CA HIS A 183 13.49 17.98 2.57
C HIS A 183 14.58 17.95 3.64
#